data_AF-A0A349HAA9-F1
#
_entry.id   AF-A0A349HAA9-F1
#
_cell.length_a   1.000
_cell.length_b   1.000
_cell.length_c   1.000
_cell.angle_alpha   90.00
_cell.angle_beta   90.00
_cell.angle_gamma   90.00
#
_symmetry.space_group_name_H-M   'P 1'
#
loop_
_entity.id
_entity.type
_entity.pdbx_description
1 polymer ?
#
loop_
_entity_poly.entity_id
_entity_poly.type
_entity_poly.pdbx_seq_one_letter_code
_entity_poly.pdbx_strand_id
1 'polypeptide(L)'
;MVKQLQGLLNEETQMRASRVAAKPGVSTHPTRSITLHGVIARASLWTGLAFFLNLAWEVVQVRLYTLWDTADGLSIAWALLHCTLGDVVIALVMFVVAGIMLWCVDWPELHPWPGGVIVVIGTMAYTAWSEWYNVYRAGNWAYTANMPLIFGIGLSPLLQWLILPPVMVIAYRRLRPMLFGRHKVQSTNPTHDFTRNQP
;
A
#
# COMPACT_ATOMS: atom_id res chain seq x y z
N MET A 1 32.98 22.62 62.81
CA MET A 1 31.58 22.32 62.42
C MET A 1 31.19 22.96 61.08
N VAL A 2 31.38 24.29 60.87
CA VAL A 2 31.00 24.98 59.61
C VAL A 2 31.74 24.45 58.37
N LYS A 3 33.06 24.20 58.44
CA LYS A 3 33.85 23.65 57.32
C LYS A 3 33.39 22.25 56.86
N GLN A 4 32.83 21.46 57.78
CA GLN A 4 32.35 20.10 57.48
C GLN A 4 31.01 20.14 56.74
N LEU A 5 30.11 21.06 57.11
CA LEU A 5 28.84 21.25 56.41
C LEU A 5 29.03 21.76 54.97
N GLN A 6 30.01 22.64 54.75
CA GLN A 6 30.32 23.16 53.42
C GLN A 6 30.89 22.10 52.48
N GLY A 7 31.68 21.16 53.01
CA GLY A 7 32.15 20.00 52.24
C GLY A 7 31.02 19.12 51.74
N LEU A 8 30.07 18.78 52.63
CA LEU A 8 28.94 17.92 52.29
C LEU A 8 27.97 18.59 51.29
N LEU A 9 27.78 19.91 51.38
CA LEU A 9 26.93 20.64 50.43
C LEU A 9 27.54 20.66 49.01
N ASN A 10 28.86 20.78 48.93
CA ASN A 10 29.60 20.76 47.66
C ASN A 10 29.59 19.37 47.01
N GLU A 11 29.68 18.31 47.80
CA GLU A 11 29.57 16.93 47.31
C GLU A 11 28.15 16.58 46.83
N GLU A 12 27.12 17.02 47.55
CA GLU A 12 25.71 16.90 47.10
C GLU A 12 25.46 17.63 45.78
N THR A 13 26.01 18.84 45.61
CA THR A 13 25.87 19.60 44.36
C THR A 13 26.62 18.95 43.20
N GLN A 14 27.82 18.43 43.44
CA GLN A 14 28.59 17.65 42.45
C GLN A 14 27.88 16.35 42.06
N MET A 15 27.30 15.63 43.02
CA MET A 15 26.53 14.40 42.76
C MET A 15 25.23 14.66 41.99
N ARG A 16 24.54 15.78 42.25
CA ARG A 16 23.37 16.17 41.47
C ARG A 16 23.75 16.59 40.05
N ALA A 17 24.82 17.36 39.88
CA ALA A 17 25.30 17.79 38.57
C ALA A 17 25.71 16.59 37.69
N SER A 18 26.41 15.60 38.26
CA SER A 18 26.80 14.37 37.55
C SER A 18 25.61 13.47 37.18
N ARG A 19 24.56 13.39 38.00
CA ARG A 19 23.31 12.66 37.64
C ARG A 19 22.53 13.30 36.51
N VAL A 20 22.55 14.64 36.40
CA VAL A 20 21.90 15.35 35.27
C VAL A 20 22.68 15.15 33.97
N ALA A 21 24.01 15.10 34.04
CA ALA A 21 24.87 14.83 32.88
C ALA A 21 24.78 13.38 32.38
N ALA A 22 24.40 12.44 33.25
CA ALA A 22 24.30 11.02 32.94
C ALA A 22 22.88 10.57 32.50
N LYS A 23 22.07 11.46 31.91
CA LYS A 23 20.83 11.02 31.26
C LYS A 23 21.21 10.38 29.92
N PRO A 24 21.09 9.04 29.75
CA PRO A 24 21.40 8.41 28.48
C PRO A 24 20.56 9.07 27.40
N GLY A 25 21.23 9.47 26.31
CA GLY A 25 20.60 10.12 25.17
C GLY A 25 19.33 9.36 24.81
N VAL A 26 18.22 10.10 24.79
CA VAL A 26 16.98 9.64 24.16
C VAL A 26 17.39 9.09 22.81
N SER A 27 17.27 7.78 22.62
CA SER A 27 17.41 7.18 21.30
C SER A 27 16.31 7.82 20.46
N THR A 28 16.68 8.82 19.67
CA THR A 28 15.82 9.32 18.61
C THR A 28 15.71 8.15 17.63
N HIS A 29 14.69 7.31 17.83
CA HIS A 29 14.22 6.46 16.76
C HIS A 29 14.05 7.41 15.57
N PRO A 30 14.75 7.19 14.44
CA PRO A 30 14.58 8.04 13.29
C PRO A 30 13.11 7.95 12.90
N THR A 31 12.35 8.99 13.22
CA THR A 31 10.98 9.17 12.77
C THR A 31 11.09 9.23 11.27
N ARG A 32 10.81 8.10 10.61
CA ARG A 32 10.83 7.98 9.16
C ARG A 32 9.82 9.00 8.64
N SER A 33 10.31 10.12 8.15
CA SER A 33 9.44 11.20 7.66
C SER A 33 8.66 10.65 6.48
N ILE A 34 7.34 10.58 6.62
CA ILE A 34 6.45 10.21 5.52
C ILE A 34 6.47 11.39 4.55
N THR A 35 7.19 11.25 3.44
CA THR A 35 7.18 12.26 2.38
C THR A 35 5.91 12.11 1.55
N LEU A 36 5.22 13.24 1.29
CA LEU A 36 4.03 13.27 0.44
C LEU A 36 4.31 12.65 -0.94
N HIS A 37 5.45 12.98 -1.54
CA HIS A 37 5.90 12.40 -2.81
C HIS A 37 6.03 10.87 -2.74
N GLY A 38 6.53 10.32 -1.63
CA GLY A 38 6.57 8.88 -1.43
C GLY A 38 5.17 8.27 -1.37
N VAL A 39 4.22 8.92 -0.69
CA VAL A 39 2.83 8.44 -0.60
C VAL A 39 2.17 8.44 -1.97
N ILE A 40 2.31 9.55 -2.70
CA ILE A 40 1.77 9.70 -4.06
C ILE A 40 2.38 8.64 -4.97
N ALA A 41 3.70 8.48 -4.98
CA ALA A 41 4.36 7.51 -5.84
C ALA A 41 3.89 6.06 -5.59
N ARG A 42 3.69 5.69 -4.32
CA ARG A 42 3.15 4.38 -3.92
C ARG A 42 1.71 4.19 -4.37
N ALA A 43 0.85 5.19 -4.14
CA ALA A 43 -0.53 5.17 -4.57
C ALA A 43 -0.61 5.10 -6.11
N SER A 44 0.19 5.89 -6.83
CA SER A 44 0.26 5.85 -8.30
C SER A 44 0.68 4.48 -8.83
N LEU A 45 1.67 3.82 -8.22
CA LEU A 45 2.06 2.46 -8.61
C LEU A 45 0.92 1.46 -8.39
N TRP A 46 0.25 1.54 -7.24
CA TRP A 46 -0.89 0.67 -6.92
C TRP A 46 -2.05 0.88 -7.88
N THR A 47 -2.45 2.13 -8.12
CA THR A 47 -3.51 2.52 -9.05
C THR A 47 -3.18 2.11 -10.48
N GLY A 48 -1.93 2.27 -10.93
CA GLY A 48 -1.49 1.83 -12.25
C GLY A 48 -1.63 0.31 -12.42
N LEU A 49 -1.17 -0.46 -11.43
CA LEU A 49 -1.35 -1.92 -11.43
C LEU A 49 -2.82 -2.31 -11.44
N ALA A 50 -3.65 -1.65 -10.62
CA ALA A 50 -5.09 -1.88 -10.59
C ALA A 50 -5.70 -1.64 -11.98
N PHE A 51 -5.35 -0.53 -12.63
CA PHE A 51 -5.92 -0.17 -13.94
C PHE A 51 -5.64 -1.24 -14.99
N PHE A 52 -4.36 -1.61 -15.19
CA PHE A 52 -4.01 -2.57 -16.24
C PHE A 52 -4.54 -3.97 -15.97
N LEU A 53 -4.53 -4.43 -14.71
CA LEU A 53 -4.98 -5.77 -14.35
C LEU A 53 -6.50 -5.89 -14.40
N ASN A 54 -7.25 -4.90 -13.90
CA ASN A 54 -8.71 -4.90 -14.01
C ASN A 54 -9.14 -4.74 -15.47
N LEU A 55 -8.51 -3.85 -16.26
CA LEU A 55 -8.83 -3.72 -17.68
C LEU A 55 -8.62 -5.03 -18.44
N ALA A 56 -7.49 -5.70 -18.21
CA ALA A 56 -7.22 -6.99 -18.83
C ALA A 56 -8.25 -8.05 -18.41
N TRP A 57 -8.65 -8.05 -17.14
CA TRP A 57 -9.69 -8.95 -16.63
C TRP A 57 -11.04 -8.71 -17.30
N GLU A 58 -11.48 -7.46 -17.35
CA GLU A 58 -12.74 -7.04 -17.97
C GLU A 58 -12.80 -7.42 -19.46
N VAL A 59 -11.71 -7.19 -20.21
CA VAL A 59 -11.64 -7.59 -21.64
C VAL A 59 -11.77 -9.10 -21.82
N VAL A 60 -11.20 -9.91 -20.91
CA VAL A 60 -11.32 -11.37 -20.96
C VAL A 60 -12.75 -11.83 -20.64
N GLN A 61 -13.41 -11.17 -19.69
CA GLN A 61 -14.69 -11.60 -19.13
C GLN A 61 -15.92 -10.95 -19.78
N VAL A 62 -15.73 -9.94 -20.63
CA VAL A 62 -16.81 -9.19 -21.30
C VAL A 62 -17.83 -10.09 -22.00
N ARG A 63 -17.39 -11.24 -22.51
CA ARG A 63 -18.23 -12.24 -23.21
C ARG A 63 -19.27 -12.92 -22.31
N LEU A 64 -19.15 -12.80 -20.99
CA LEU A 64 -20.10 -13.37 -20.04
C LEU A 64 -21.33 -12.48 -19.80
N TYR A 65 -21.31 -11.24 -20.31
CA TYR A 65 -22.39 -10.28 -20.15
C TYR A 65 -23.22 -10.13 -21.42
N THR A 66 -24.54 -9.95 -21.27
CA THR A 66 -25.47 -9.82 -22.41
C THR A 66 -25.17 -8.59 -23.26
N LEU A 67 -24.47 -7.61 -22.68
CA LEU A 67 -24.03 -6.39 -23.34
C LEU A 67 -23.18 -6.67 -24.59
N TRP A 68 -22.44 -7.79 -24.61
CA TRP A 68 -21.65 -8.20 -25.78
C TRP A 68 -22.49 -8.48 -27.02
N ASP A 69 -23.68 -9.07 -26.85
CA ASP A 69 -24.55 -9.46 -27.96
C ASP A 69 -25.45 -8.30 -28.44
N THR A 70 -25.72 -7.33 -27.56
CA THR A 70 -26.73 -6.29 -27.80
C THR A 70 -26.18 -4.89 -28.05
N ALA A 71 -24.94 -4.60 -27.66
CA ALA A 71 -24.39 -3.25 -27.70
C ALA A 71 -23.41 -3.02 -28.87
N ASP A 72 -23.31 -1.77 -29.32
CA ASP A 72 -22.29 -1.34 -30.28
C ASP A 72 -20.89 -1.31 -29.64
N GLY A 73 -19.85 -1.40 -30.48
CA GLY A 73 -18.47 -1.48 -30.00
C GLY A 73 -18.02 -0.30 -29.13
N LEU A 74 -18.59 0.91 -29.33
CA LEU A 74 -18.27 2.07 -28.51
C LEU A 74 -18.92 1.96 -27.12
N SER A 75 -20.17 1.50 -27.04
CA SER A 75 -20.84 1.21 -25.78
C SER A 75 -20.12 0.11 -24.98
N ILE A 76 -19.62 -0.94 -25.65
CA ILE A 76 -18.80 -1.97 -25.01
C ILE A 76 -17.52 -1.36 -24.44
N ALA A 77 -16.80 -0.55 -25.23
CA ALA A 77 -15.58 0.11 -24.77
C ALA A 77 -15.84 1.05 -23.58
N TRP A 78 -16.95 1.79 -23.62
CA TRP A 78 -17.34 2.68 -22.52
C TRP A 78 -17.70 1.90 -21.26
N ALA A 79 -18.44 0.79 -21.38
CA ALA A 79 -18.76 -0.08 -20.26
C ALA A 79 -17.48 -0.66 -19.62
N LEU A 80 -16.57 -1.22 -20.42
CA LEU A 80 -15.29 -1.74 -19.95
C LEU A 80 -14.48 -0.68 -19.19
N LEU A 81 -14.42 0.54 -19.73
CA LEU A 81 -13.69 1.64 -19.12
C LEU A 81 -14.35 2.12 -17.82
N HIS A 82 -15.69 2.21 -17.79
CA HIS A 82 -16.44 2.58 -16.60
C HIS A 82 -16.27 1.55 -15.47
N CYS A 83 -16.37 0.25 -15.78
CA CYS A 83 -16.14 -0.85 -14.84
C CYS A 83 -14.70 -0.83 -14.31
N THR A 84 -13.72 -0.76 -15.21
CA THR A 84 -12.30 -0.67 -14.84
C THR A 84 -12.03 0.52 -13.93
N LEU A 85 -12.60 1.70 -14.23
CA LEU A 85 -12.40 2.89 -13.42
C LEU A 85 -13.02 2.73 -12.03
N GLY A 86 -14.20 2.12 -11.94
CA GLY A 86 -14.83 1.74 -10.67
C GLY A 86 -13.91 0.85 -9.83
N ASP A 87 -13.37 -0.21 -10.43
CA ASP A 87 -12.48 -1.15 -9.75
C ASP A 87 -11.17 -0.50 -9.29
N VAL A 88 -10.62 0.41 -10.08
CA VAL A 88 -9.43 1.18 -9.69
C VAL A 88 -9.71 2.03 -8.45
N VAL A 89 -10.87 2.67 -8.38
CA VAL A 89 -11.27 3.46 -7.20
C VAL A 89 -11.41 2.54 -5.98
N ILE A 90 -12.10 1.41 -6.13
CA ILE A 90 -12.28 0.43 -5.04
C ILE A 90 -10.90 -0.07 -4.56
N ALA A 91 -10.01 -0.44 -5.48
CA ALA A 91 -8.66 -0.90 -5.17
C ALA A 91 -7.84 0.17 -4.43
N LEU A 92 -7.94 1.44 -4.84
CA LEU A 92 -7.26 2.55 -4.18
C LEU A 92 -7.80 2.80 -2.77
N VAL A 93 -9.13 2.80 -2.60
CA VAL A 93 -9.77 2.96 -1.29
C VAL A 93 -9.32 1.84 -0.35
N MET A 94 -9.32 0.60 -0.83
CA MET A 94 -8.93 -0.56 -0.02
C MET A 94 -7.44 -0.56 0.32
N PHE A 95 -6.59 -0.03 -0.56
CA PHE A 95 -5.18 0.23 -0.24
C PHE A 95 -5.01 1.22 0.91
N VAL A 96 -5.79 2.31 0.91
CA VAL A 96 -5.77 3.31 1.99
C VAL A 96 -6.31 2.70 3.29
N VAL A 97 -7.42 1.96 3.23
CA VAL A 97 -8.00 1.28 4.40
C VAL A 97 -7.01 0.29 5.01
N ALA A 98 -6.36 -0.54 4.20
CA ALA A 98 -5.32 -1.45 4.68
C ALA A 98 -4.15 -0.71 5.35
N GLY A 99 -3.72 0.41 4.77
CA GLY A 99 -2.69 1.27 5.35
C GLY A 99 -3.08 1.88 6.69
N ILE A 100 -4.34 2.31 6.84
CA ILE A 100 -4.89 2.84 8.10
C ILE A 100 -4.97 1.73 9.15
N MET A 101 -5.56 0.58 8.82
CA MET A 101 -5.75 -0.54 9.75
C MET A 101 -4.42 -1.11 10.25
N LEU A 102 -3.40 -1.13 9.40
CA LEU A 102 -2.06 -1.61 9.74
C LEU A 102 -1.14 -0.51 10.27
N TRP A 103 -1.61 0.74 10.33
CA TRP A 103 -0.79 1.92 10.68
C TRP A 103 0.51 1.98 9.87
N CYS A 104 0.46 1.53 8.60
CA CYS A 104 1.62 1.27 7.78
C CYS A 104 1.34 1.60 6.31
N VAL A 105 1.87 2.72 5.83
CA VAL A 105 1.70 3.15 4.42
C VAL A 105 2.46 2.24 3.45
N ASP A 106 3.56 1.62 3.90
CA ASP A 106 4.37 0.68 3.12
C ASP A 106 3.91 -0.77 3.32
N TRP A 107 2.63 -0.99 3.67
CA TRP A 107 2.11 -2.33 3.95
C TRP A 107 2.32 -3.34 2.82
N PRO A 108 2.30 -3.00 1.50
CA PRO A 108 2.54 -4.03 0.48
C PRO A 108 3.96 -4.61 0.53
N GLU A 109 4.91 -3.89 1.14
CA GLU A 109 6.28 -4.35 1.33
C GLU A 109 6.47 -5.01 2.70
N LEU A 110 6.00 -4.35 3.76
CA LEU A 110 6.27 -4.75 5.15
C LEU A 110 5.27 -5.79 5.67
N HIS A 111 4.01 -5.71 5.23
CA HIS A 111 2.90 -6.51 5.72
C HIS A 111 2.00 -7.02 4.57
N PRO A 112 2.58 -7.69 3.54
CA PRO A 112 1.87 -8.03 2.31
C PRO A 112 0.68 -8.97 2.54
N TRP A 113 0.80 -9.90 3.48
CA TRP A 113 -0.25 -10.86 3.81
C TRP A 113 -1.45 -10.22 4.50
N PRO A 114 -1.32 -9.60 5.70
CA PRO A 114 -2.47 -9.02 6.37
C PRO A 114 -3.09 -7.87 5.57
N GLY A 115 -2.29 -7.05 4.89
CA GLY A 115 -2.82 -5.99 4.03
C GLY A 115 -3.53 -6.54 2.79
N GLY A 116 -2.98 -7.58 2.15
CA GLY A 116 -3.63 -8.29 1.06
C GLY A 116 -4.96 -8.91 1.47
N VAL A 117 -5.03 -9.53 2.65
CA VAL A 117 -6.27 -10.09 3.20
C VAL A 117 -7.32 -9.01 3.43
N ILE A 118 -6.95 -7.86 4.00
CA ILE A 118 -7.86 -6.72 4.19
C ILE A 118 -8.42 -6.26 2.83
N VAL A 119 -7.56 -6.12 1.83
CA VAL A 119 -7.99 -5.72 0.48
C VAL A 119 -8.93 -6.78 -0.12
N VAL A 120 -8.58 -8.06 -0.10
CA VAL A 120 -9.43 -9.13 -0.66
C VAL A 120 -10.80 -9.16 0.02
N ILE A 121 -10.85 -9.17 1.35
CA ILE A 121 -12.12 -9.23 2.08
C ILE A 121 -12.96 -7.97 1.82
N GLY A 122 -12.35 -6.79 1.91
CA GLY A 122 -13.07 -5.52 1.73
C GLY A 122 -13.61 -5.35 0.32
N THR A 123 -12.81 -5.69 -0.69
CA THR A 123 -13.22 -5.65 -2.11
C THR A 123 -14.29 -6.69 -2.42
N MET A 124 -14.13 -7.95 -1.98
CA MET A 124 -15.15 -8.98 -2.15
C MET A 124 -16.49 -8.60 -1.50
N ALA A 125 -16.46 -8.07 -0.28
CA ALA A 125 -17.68 -7.66 0.43
C ALA A 125 -18.38 -6.50 -0.30
N TYR A 126 -17.62 -5.50 -0.75
CA TYR A 126 -18.17 -4.38 -1.52
C TYR A 126 -18.76 -4.86 -2.85
N THR A 127 -18.04 -5.69 -3.60
CA THR A 127 -18.47 -6.18 -4.91
C THR A 127 -19.68 -7.10 -4.82
N ALA A 128 -19.73 -7.98 -3.82
CA ALA A 128 -20.92 -8.81 -3.59
C ALA A 128 -22.17 -7.94 -3.33
N TRP A 129 -22.01 -6.89 -2.52
CA TRP A 129 -23.09 -5.94 -2.26
C TRP A 129 -23.48 -5.13 -3.50
N SER A 130 -22.50 -4.60 -4.25
CA SER A 130 -22.75 -3.76 -5.43
C SER A 130 -23.42 -4.55 -6.56
N GLU A 131 -22.98 -5.79 -6.80
CA GLU A 131 -23.58 -6.68 -7.79
C GLU A 131 -25.02 -7.01 -7.42
N TRP A 132 -25.27 -7.41 -6.17
CA TRP A 132 -26.62 -7.69 -5.70
C TRP A 132 -27.54 -6.48 -5.88
N TYR A 133 -27.06 -5.29 -5.52
CA TYR A 133 -27.81 -4.05 -5.70
C TYR A 133 -28.09 -3.74 -7.18
N ASN A 134 -27.07 -3.82 -8.04
CA ASN A 134 -27.22 -3.47 -9.45
C ASN A 134 -28.11 -4.44 -10.22
N VAL A 135 -28.05 -5.74 -9.91
CA VAL A 135 -28.84 -6.77 -10.58
C VAL A 135 -30.28 -6.80 -10.06
N TYR A 136 -30.48 -6.86 -8.74
CA TYR A 136 -31.81 -7.11 -8.16
C TYR A 136 -32.59 -5.85 -7.79
N ARG A 137 -31.91 -4.72 -7.55
CA ARG A 137 -32.56 -3.47 -7.15
C ARG A 137 -32.57 -2.43 -8.27
N ALA A 138 -31.42 -2.17 -8.89
CA ALA A 138 -31.32 -1.16 -9.94
C ALA A 138 -31.72 -1.70 -11.32
N GLY A 139 -31.49 -2.99 -11.59
CA GLY A 139 -31.71 -3.59 -12.90
C GLY A 139 -30.77 -3.05 -13.99
N ASN A 140 -29.59 -2.56 -13.61
CA ASN A 140 -28.65 -1.90 -14.53
C ASN A 140 -28.03 -2.88 -15.54
N TRP A 141 -27.85 -4.14 -15.16
CA TRP A 141 -27.34 -5.19 -16.05
C TRP A 141 -27.82 -6.57 -15.64
N ALA A 142 -27.75 -7.50 -16.59
CA ALA A 142 -28.11 -8.90 -16.42
C ALA A 142 -26.97 -9.83 -16.90
N TYR A 143 -26.93 -11.03 -16.34
CA TYR A 143 -25.95 -12.04 -16.67
C TYR A 143 -26.44 -12.92 -17.83
N THR A 144 -25.50 -13.41 -18.66
CA THR A 144 -25.84 -14.44 -19.67
C THR A 144 -26.05 -15.80 -19.00
N ALA A 145 -26.66 -16.74 -19.72
CA ALA A 145 -26.79 -18.13 -19.28
C ALA A 145 -25.43 -18.83 -19.03
N ASN A 146 -24.35 -18.31 -19.61
CA ASN A 146 -23.01 -18.88 -19.47
C ASN A 146 -22.28 -18.39 -18.21
N MET A 147 -22.82 -17.41 -17.47
CA MET A 147 -22.15 -16.89 -16.29
C MET A 147 -22.43 -17.78 -15.07
N PRO A 148 -21.40 -18.40 -14.48
CA PRO A 148 -21.58 -19.12 -13.22
C PRO A 148 -21.95 -18.14 -12.10
N LEU A 149 -22.95 -18.52 -11.29
CA LEU A 149 -23.47 -17.71 -10.20
C LEU A 149 -23.20 -18.38 -8.85
N ILE A 150 -22.83 -17.59 -7.86
CA ILE A 150 -22.76 -18.00 -6.45
C ILE A 150 -23.74 -17.14 -5.68
N PHE A 151 -24.74 -17.75 -5.04
CA PHE A 151 -25.83 -17.04 -4.34
C PHE A 151 -26.52 -15.95 -5.19
N GLY A 152 -26.59 -16.15 -6.51
CA GLY A 152 -27.18 -15.19 -7.45
C GLY A 152 -26.24 -14.05 -7.88
N ILE A 153 -25.00 -14.04 -7.39
CA ILE A 153 -23.96 -13.06 -7.75
C ILE A 153 -23.03 -13.68 -8.80
N GLY A 154 -22.64 -12.90 -9.79
CA GLY A 154 -21.69 -13.30 -10.82
C GLY A 154 -20.36 -13.79 -10.23
N LEU A 155 -19.86 -14.95 -10.68
CA LEU A 155 -18.59 -15.48 -10.20
C LEU A 155 -17.38 -14.70 -10.71
N SER A 156 -17.44 -14.16 -11.94
CA SER A 156 -16.34 -13.39 -12.53
C SER A 156 -15.86 -12.23 -11.65
N PRO A 157 -16.73 -11.31 -11.19
CA PRO A 157 -16.30 -10.19 -10.34
C PRO A 157 -15.79 -10.66 -8.96
N LEU A 158 -16.25 -11.81 -8.44
CA LEU A 158 -15.70 -12.38 -7.22
C LEU A 158 -14.30 -12.97 -7.43
N LEU A 159 -14.08 -13.66 -8.55
CA LEU A 159 -12.77 -14.21 -8.91
C LEU A 159 -11.74 -13.11 -9.18
N GLN A 160 -12.17 -11.98 -9.73
CA GLN A 160 -11.34 -10.81 -9.93
C GLN A 160 -10.69 -10.38 -8.61
N TRP A 161 -11.48 -10.20 -7.56
CA TRP A 161 -10.99 -9.78 -6.25
C TRP A 161 -10.29 -10.87 -5.45
N LEU A 162 -10.47 -12.13 -5.83
CA LEU A 162 -9.69 -13.22 -5.27
C LEU A 162 -8.28 -13.32 -5.89
N ILE A 163 -8.15 -13.06 -7.18
CA ILE A 163 -6.91 -13.27 -7.95
C ILE A 163 -6.08 -11.98 -8.06
N LEU A 164 -6.71 -10.84 -8.36
CA LEU A 164 -5.99 -9.61 -8.69
C LEU A 164 -5.24 -9.02 -7.48
N PRO A 165 -5.79 -8.93 -6.26
CA PRO A 165 -5.05 -8.34 -5.15
C PRO A 165 -3.74 -9.08 -4.79
N PRO A 166 -3.69 -10.43 -4.74
CA PRO A 166 -2.42 -11.15 -4.61
C PRO A 166 -1.43 -10.83 -5.73
N VAL A 167 -1.89 -10.82 -6.99
CA VAL A 167 -1.06 -10.50 -8.15
C VAL A 167 -0.53 -9.07 -8.07
N MET A 168 -1.37 -8.11 -7.66
CA MET A 168 -1.00 -6.71 -7.47
C MET A 168 0.08 -6.57 -6.39
N VAL A 169 -0.06 -7.23 -5.24
CA VAL A 169 0.95 -7.20 -4.17
C VAL A 169 2.28 -7.78 -4.67
N ILE A 170 2.26 -8.89 -5.42
CA ILE A 170 3.47 -9.48 -6.00
C ILE A 170 4.12 -8.52 -7.02
N ALA A 171 3.33 -7.97 -7.94
CA ALA A 171 3.80 -7.05 -8.97
C ALA A 171 4.37 -5.76 -8.36
N TYR A 172 3.69 -5.20 -7.35
CA TYR A 172 4.13 -4.03 -6.60
C TYR A 172 5.52 -4.23 -6.00
N ARG A 173 5.71 -5.36 -5.30
CA ARG A 173 6.99 -5.72 -4.67
C ARG A 173 8.11 -5.92 -5.69
N ARG A 174 7.80 -6.37 -6.91
CA ARG A 174 8.79 -6.54 -7.98
C ARG A 174 9.17 -5.24 -8.68
N LEU A 175 8.20 -4.35 -8.92
CA LEU A 175 8.41 -3.12 -9.69
C LEU A 175 9.01 -1.98 -8.86
N ARG A 176 8.71 -1.92 -7.57
CA ARG A 176 9.17 -0.84 -6.69
C ARG A 176 10.71 -0.72 -6.64
N PRO A 177 11.50 -1.81 -6.47
CA PRO A 177 12.96 -1.71 -6.53
C PRO A 177 13.48 -1.23 -7.89
N MET A 178 12.81 -1.56 -8.99
CA MET A 178 13.24 -1.12 -10.33
C MET A 178 13.01 0.39 -10.53
N LEU A 179 11.87 0.90 -10.04
CA LEU A 179 11.48 2.31 -10.21
C LEU A 179 12.18 3.24 -9.21
N PHE A 180 12.44 2.78 -7.98
CA PHE A 180 12.99 3.62 -6.89
C PHE A 180 14.38 3.18 -6.40
N GLY A 181 15.01 2.18 -7.02
CA GLY A 181 16.29 1.60 -6.59
C GLY A 181 17.57 2.30 -7.06
N ARG A 182 17.50 3.46 -7.72
CA ARG A 182 18.70 4.23 -8.07
C ARG A 182 19.00 5.28 -7.02
N HIS A 183 19.70 4.89 -5.95
CA HIS A 183 20.68 5.72 -5.23
C HIS A 183 21.44 4.86 -4.22
N LYS A 184 22.30 3.95 -4.70
CA LYS A 184 23.50 3.59 -3.95
C LYS A 184 24.57 4.56 -4.43
N VAL A 185 24.70 5.70 -3.76
CA VAL A 185 25.84 6.60 -3.95
C VAL A 185 27.08 5.77 -3.64
N GLN A 186 27.88 5.54 -4.67
CA GLN A 186 29.21 4.97 -4.55
C GLN A 186 30.06 6.02 -3.84
N SER A 187 30.08 5.98 -2.51
CA SER A 187 31.13 6.62 -1.73
C SER A 187 32.40 5.77 -1.90
N THR A 188 33.05 5.89 -3.05
CA THR A 188 34.49 5.64 -3.13
C THR A 188 35.13 6.80 -2.38
N ASN A 189 35.30 6.64 -1.07
CA ASN A 189 36.20 7.48 -0.31
C ASN A 189 37.62 7.02 -0.68
N PRO A 190 38.41 7.78 -1.46
CA PRO A 190 39.83 7.49 -1.54
C PRO A 190 40.38 7.82 -0.15
N THR A 191 40.78 6.77 0.56
CA THR A 191 41.63 6.88 1.74
C THR A 191 42.78 7.84 1.42
N HIS A 192 42.68 9.06 1.96
CA HIS A 192 43.83 9.91 2.17
C HIS A 192 44.72 9.19 3.20
N ASP A 193 45.63 8.36 2.69
CA ASP A 193 46.73 7.80 3.46
C ASP A 193 47.73 8.93 3.72
N PHE A 194 47.49 9.65 4.82
CA PHE A 194 48.37 10.67 5.35
C PHE A 194 49.40 10.01 6.28
N THR A 195 50.26 9.13 5.75
CA THR A 195 51.48 8.74 6.48
C THR A 195 52.51 9.86 6.33
N ARG A 196 52.36 10.84 7.21
CA ARG A 196 53.40 11.74 7.67
C ARG A 196 54.51 10.90 8.32
N ASN A 197 55.54 10.55 7.54
CA ASN A 197 56.81 10.08 8.08
C ASN A 197 57.81 11.25 8.13
N GLN A 198 57.97 11.78 9.34
CA GLN A 198 59.16 12.41 9.89
C GLN A 198 59.17 12.06 11.40
N PRO A 199 60.31 11.94 12.07
CA PRO A 199 61.54 12.75 11.92
C PRO A 199 62.60 12.20 10.98
#